data_AF-A0A1G6GUA9-F1
#
_entry.id   AF-A0A1G6GUA9-F1
#
_cell.length_a   1.000
_cell.length_b   1.000
_cell.length_c   1.000
_cell.angle_alpha   90.00
_cell.angle_beta   90.00
_cell.angle_gamma   90.00
#
_symmetry.space_group_name_H-M   'P 1'
#
loop_
_entity.id
_entity.type
_entity.pdbx_description
1 polymer ?
#
loop_
_entity_poly.entity_id
_entity_poly.type
_entity_poly.pdbx_seq_one_letter_code
_entity_poly.pdbx_strand_id
1 'polypeptide(L)' 'MNLQYLFDSAGNTTGVFIPIEEWNTLKKKYMGIDDEVIAISSWQVDEVKDRLVDYRKNPNQRLDFDSAMADIEKDL' A
#
# COMPACT_ATOMS: atom_id res chain seq x y z
N MET A 1 -4.17 20.40 12.62
CA MET A 1 -4.79 20.20 11.31
C MET A 1 -5.85 21.25 11.12
N ASN A 2 -5.56 22.29 10.34
CA ASN A 2 -6.44 23.44 10.08
C ASN A 2 -6.84 23.46 8.60
N LEU A 3 -7.79 22.59 8.25
CA LEU A 3 -8.29 22.44 6.89
C LEU A 3 -9.21 23.60 6.53
N GLN A 4 -9.00 24.21 5.36
CA GLN A 4 -9.93 25.17 4.77
C GLN A 4 -10.51 24.59 3.49
N TYR A 5 -11.84 24.64 3.33
CA TYR A 5 -12.53 24.09 2.18
C TYR A 5 -12.76 25.17 1.13
N LEU A 6 -12.47 24.84 -0.13
CA LEU A 6 -12.72 25.70 -1.29
C LEU A 6 -14.01 25.23 -1.96
N PHE A 7 -14.85 26.18 -2.37
CA PHE A 7 -16.16 25.93 -2.96
C PHE A 7 -16.28 26.57 -4.35
N ASP A 8 -17.07 25.98 -5.23
CA ASP A 8 -17.48 26.63 -6.50
C ASP A 8 -18.60 27.66 -6.30
N SER A 9 -19.03 28.30 -7.39
CA SER A 9 -20.13 29.27 -7.40
C SER A 9 -21.52 28.69 -7.12
N ALA A 10 -21.65 27.36 -7.04
CA ALA A 10 -22.87 26.65 -6.64
C ALA A 10 -22.80 26.09 -5.20
N GLY A 11 -21.66 26.27 -4.50
CA GLY A 11 -21.44 25.81 -3.12
C GLY A 11 -20.90 24.39 -3.00
N ASN A 12 -20.47 23.73 -4.09
CA ASN A 12 -19.86 22.40 -4.03
C ASN A 12 -18.37 22.50 -3.65
N THR A 13 -17.89 21.61 -2.78
CA THR A 13 -16.46 21.56 -2.43
C THR A 13 -15.60 21.16 -3.64
N THR A 14 -14.73 22.06 -4.08
CA THR A 14 -13.79 21.83 -5.20
C THR A 14 -12.36 21.52 -4.75
N GLY A 15 -12.02 21.78 -3.48
CA GLY A 15 -10.70 21.47 -2.95
C GLY A 15 -10.58 21.68 -1.45
N VAL A 16 -9.43 21.29 -0.90
CA VAL A 16 -9.04 21.56 0.49
C VAL A 16 -7.64 22.17 0.51
N PHE A 17 -7.47 23.24 1.27
CA PHE A 17 -6.18 23.83 1.57
C PHE A 17 -5.62 23.22 2.86
N ILE A 18 -4.40 22.71 2.78
CA ILE A 18 -3.65 22.10 3.89
C ILE A 18 -2.35 22.89 4.07
N PRO A 19 -2.06 23.45 5.25
CA PRO A 19 -0.77 24.11 5.52
C PRO A 19 0.42 23.17 5.29
N ILE A 20 1.52 23.68 4.73
CA ILE A 20 2.64 22.86 4.24
C ILE A 20 3.28 21.97 5.32
N GLU A 21 3.34 22.42 6.58
CA GLU A 21 3.83 21.59 7.70
C GLU A 21 2.90 20.42 8.03
N GLU A 22 1.59 20.62 7.88
CA GLU A 22 0.60 19.57 8.11
C GLU A 22 0.58 18.58 6.94
N TRP A 23 0.75 19.07 5.70
CA TRP A 23 1.00 18.23 4.53
C TRP A 23 2.26 17.39 4.72
N ASN A 24 3.41 18.01 5.01
CA ASN A 24 4.67 17.31 5.27
C ASN A 24 4.59 16.29 6.43
N THR A 25 3.69 16.50 7.39
CA THR A 25 3.40 15.53 8.46
C THR A 25 2.60 14.33 7.94
N LEU A 26 1.61 14.55 7.05
CA LEU A 26 0.87 13.47 6.38
C LEU A 26 1.79 12.62 5.50
N LYS A 27 2.72 13.23 4.74
CA LYS A 27 3.68 12.50 3.88
C LYS A 27 4.64 11.59 4.63
N LYS A 28 4.98 11.95 5.88
CA LYS A 28 5.78 11.11 6.78
C LYS A 28 4.99 9.94 7.37
N LYS A 29 3.66 10.04 7.42
CA LYS A 29 2.76 9.02 7.98
C LYS A 29 2.22 8.06 6.93
N TYR A 30 2.02 8.52 5.70
CA TYR A 30 1.42 7.77 4.61
C TYR A 30 2.38 7.73 3.40
N MET A 31 3.04 6.59 3.20
CA MET A 31 3.87 6.35 2.01
C MET A 31 2.99 6.42 0.76
N GLY A 32 3.49 7.03 -0.32
CA GLY A 32 2.79 7.12 -1.60
C GLY A 32 1.69 8.18 -1.71
N ILE A 33 1.50 9.06 -0.72
CA ILE A 33 0.41 10.06 -0.74
C ILE A 33 0.60 11.18 -1.79
N ASP A 34 1.84 11.44 -2.23
CA ASP A 34 2.17 12.36 -3.33
C ASP A 34 2.40 11.62 -4.68
N ASP A 35 2.39 10.28 -4.69
CA ASP A 35 2.85 9.49 -5.82
C ASP A 35 1.68 9.16 -6.76
N GLU A 36 1.64 9.76 -7.97
CA GLU A 36 0.62 9.48 -9.00
C GLU A 36 0.54 7.99 -9.39
N VAL A 37 1.64 7.26 -9.20
CA VAL A 37 1.74 5.81 -9.34
C VAL A 37 2.50 5.27 -8.14
N ILE A 38 1.88 4.39 -7.36
CA ILE A 38 2.56 3.67 -6.26
C ILE A 38 3.68 2.82 -6.87
N ALA A 39 4.92 3.31 -6.79
CA ALA A 39 6.09 2.66 -7.36
C ALA A 39 6.41 1.39 -6.56
N ILE A 40 6.02 0.22 -7.11
CA ILE A 40 6.37 -1.07 -6.53
C ILE A 40 7.91 -1.17 -6.50
N SER A 41 8.47 -1.25 -5.30
CA SER A 41 9.91 -1.23 -5.10
C SER A 41 10.56 -2.50 -5.67
N SER A 42 11.79 -2.38 -6.19
CA SER A 42 12.45 -3.46 -6.92
C SER A 42 12.48 -4.78 -6.13
N TRP A 43 12.81 -4.73 -4.83
CA TRP A 43 12.86 -5.91 -3.99
C TRP A 43 11.52 -6.66 -3.90
N GLN A 44 10.37 -5.98 -3.97
CA GLN A 44 9.05 -6.63 -4.01
C GLN A 44 8.81 -7.33 -5.35
N VAL A 45 9.27 -6.73 -6.44
CA VAL A 45 9.19 -7.33 -7.78
C VAL A 45 10.12 -8.54 -7.88
N ASP A 46 11.31 -8.46 -7.30
CA ASP A 46 12.34 -9.51 -7.33
C ASP A 46 11.98 -10.69 -6.43
N GLU A 47 11.48 -10.45 -5.21
CA GLU A 47 10.89 -11.47 -4.33
C GLU A 47 9.77 -12.27 -5.02
N VAL A 48 8.91 -11.61 -5.81
CA VAL A 48 7.85 -12.29 -6.58
C VAL A 48 8.43 -13.09 -7.75
N LYS A 49 9.48 -12.61 -8.43
CA LYS A 49 10.18 -13.39 -9.48
C LYS A 49 10.82 -14.65 -8.90
N ASP A 50 11.50 -14.54 -7.77
CA ASP A 50 12.21 -15.66 -7.16
C ASP A 50 11.24 -16.72 -6.64
N ARG A 51 10.14 -16.31 -5.99
CA ARG A 51 9.03 -17.21 -5.66
C ARG A 51 8.44 -17.92 -6.89
N LEU A 52 8.30 -17.22 -8.02
CA LEU A 52 7.83 -17.83 -9.27
C LEU A 52 8.85 -18.78 -9.89
N VAL A 53 10.15 -18.53 -9.73
CA VAL A 53 11.23 -19.43 -10.16
C VAL A 53 11.24 -20.69 -9.31
N ASP A 54 11.13 -20.58 -7.99
CA ASP A 54 11.13 -21.75 -7.09
C ASP A 54 9.83 -22.56 -7.18
N TYR A 55 8.68 -21.92 -7.39
CA TYR A 55 7.41 -22.58 -7.75
C TYR A 55 7.54 -23.44 -9.02
N ARG A 56 8.36 -23.00 -9.99
CA ARG A 56 8.62 -23.75 -11.23
C ARG A 56 9.62 -24.91 -11.02
N LYS A 57 10.60 -24.77 -10.12
CA LYS A 57 11.56 -25.83 -9.77
C LYS A 57 10.88 -26.95 -8.97
N ASN A 58 10.16 -26.58 -7.91
CA ASN A 58 9.59 -27.51 -6.94
C ASN A 58 8.06 -27.27 -6.79
N PRO A 59 7.22 -27.72 -7.75
CA PRO A 59 5.79 -27.40 -7.74
C PRO A 59 5.03 -27.83 -6.48
N ASN A 60 5.52 -28.87 -5.80
CA ASN A 60 4.93 -29.50 -4.61
C ASN A 60 5.40 -28.87 -3.28
N GLN A 61 6.34 -27.92 -3.30
CA GLN A 61 6.84 -27.23 -2.09
C GLN A 61 5.87 -26.13 -1.63
N ARG A 62 4.57 -26.40 -1.72
CA ARG A 62 3.50 -25.43 -1.51
C ARG A 62 2.47 -25.98 -0.54
N LEU A 63 1.88 -25.05 0.18
CA LEU A 63 0.65 -25.24 0.92
C LEU A 63 -0.37 -24.28 0.31
N ASP A 64 -1.64 -24.69 0.25
CA ASP A 64 -2.71 -23.75 -0.07
C ASP A 64 -2.91 -22.75 1.08
N PHE A 65 -3.55 -21.61 0.81
CA PHE A 65 -3.64 -20.51 1.78
C PHE A 65 -4.43 -20.91 3.04
N ASP A 66 -5.52 -21.64 2.88
CA ASP A 66 -6.39 -22.02 4.00
C ASP A 66 -5.69 -23.03 4.91
N SER A 67 -5.03 -24.04 4.33
CA SER A 67 -4.18 -24.97 5.08
C SER A 67 -2.99 -24.29 5.75
N ALA A 68 -2.39 -23.26 5.13
CA ALA A 68 -1.26 -22.53 5.70
C ALA A 68 -1.67 -21.66 6.90
N MET A 69 -2.80 -20.95 6.80
CA MET A 69 -3.38 -20.23 7.93
C MET A 69 -3.77 -21.20 9.05
N ALA A 70 -4.43 -22.31 8.70
CA ALA A 70 -4.81 -23.35 9.64
C ALA A 70 -3.62 -24.14 10.23
N ASP A 71 -2.39 -23.96 9.75
CA ASP A 71 -1.16 -24.49 10.38
C ASP A 71 -0.58 -23.48 11.37
N ILE A 72 -0.47 -22.21 10.97
CA ILE A 72 -0.06 -21.09 11.83
C ILE A 72 -0.98 -20.98 13.06
N GLU A 73 -2.29 -21.19 12.91
CA GLU A 73 -3.26 -21.19 14.01
C GLU A 73 -3.14 -22.38 14.99
N LYS A 74 -2.33 -23.41 14.70
CA LYS A 74 -2.04 -24.50 15.67
C LYS A 74 -0.86 -24.20 16.59
N ASP A 75 0.04 -23.31 16.16
CA ASP A 75 1.31 -22.97 16.82
C ASP A 75 1.21 -21.68 17.68
N LEU A 76 -0.01 -21.18 17.92
CA LEU A 76 -0.35 -19.94 18.63
C LEU A 76 -1.18 -20.16 19.90
#